data_AF-A0A2K9HPW3-F1
#
_entry.id   AF-A0A2K9HPW3-F1
#
_cell.length_a   1.000
_cell.length_b   1.000
_cell.length_c   1.000
_cell.angle_alpha   90.00
_cell.angle_beta   90.00
_cell.angle_gamma   90.00
#
_symmetry.space_group_name_H-M   'P 1'
#
loop_
_entity.id
_entity.type
_entity.pdbx_description
1 polymer ?
#
loop_
_entity_poly.entity_id
_entity_poly.type
_entity_poly.pdbx_seq_one_letter_code
_entity_poly.pdbx_strand_id
1 'polypeptide(L)'
;MNLMNRIAISGAALLMLESTSIGVVTAKADSINNVNEEMTIPDKYISISNSQILNALKENNPEAYAKISVSERTALLRQDMLRQGETYIKTNSTGFTVYLNSAIVKTAKLAGMGAVAWAIASVAATAGLTAGPTAAISTVVGGLIGQVPDGRGVWAKLSNEGSLVTWGLQ
;
A
#
# COMPACT_ATOMS: atom_id res chain seq x y z
N MET A 1 15.23 -34.42 48.32
CA MET A 1 15.83 -33.07 48.48
C MET A 1 14.98 -32.11 47.63
N ASN A 2 14.23 -31.21 48.30
CA ASN A 2 13.55 -29.96 47.86
C ASN A 2 12.88 -29.87 46.47
N LEU A 3 11.55 -29.63 46.36
CA LEU A 3 10.83 -28.32 46.30
C LEU A 3 11.46 -27.34 45.29
N MET A 4 10.82 -26.67 44.33
CA MET A 4 9.44 -26.20 44.03
C MET A 4 9.49 -25.81 42.51
N ASN A 5 8.42 -25.77 41.72
CA ASN A 5 7.54 -24.62 41.66
C ASN A 5 6.32 -24.93 40.78
N ARG A 6 5.12 -24.61 41.26
CA ARG A 6 3.85 -24.74 40.55
C ARG A 6 3.64 -23.50 39.69
N ILE A 7 3.27 -23.67 38.43
CA ILE A 7 2.45 -22.68 37.72
C ILE A 7 1.23 -23.44 37.19
N ALA A 8 0.12 -23.25 37.88
CA ALA A 8 -1.20 -23.58 37.39
C ALA A 8 -1.69 -22.37 36.58
N ILE A 9 -1.91 -22.55 35.29
CA ILE A 9 -2.75 -21.64 34.50
C ILE A 9 -4.08 -22.34 34.36
N SER A 10 -5.03 -21.94 35.21
CA SER A 10 -6.44 -22.27 35.08
C SER A 10 -7.08 -21.40 34.01
N GLY A 11 -7.95 -22.01 33.20
CA GLY A 11 -9.11 -21.30 32.65
C GLY A 11 -9.14 -21.16 31.12
N ALA A 12 -9.88 -22.10 30.52
CA ALA A 12 -10.66 -21.98 29.28
C ALA A 12 -9.94 -22.05 27.91
N ALA A 13 -9.98 -23.28 27.37
CA ALA A 13 -10.27 -23.68 25.98
C ALA A 13 -9.47 -23.02 24.84
N LEU A 14 -8.48 -23.69 24.26
CA LEU A 14 -8.64 -24.79 23.28
C LEU A 14 -9.48 -24.38 22.06
N LEU A 15 -8.80 -23.96 21.00
CA LEU A 15 -9.24 -24.15 19.63
C LEU A 15 -8.05 -24.61 18.80
N MET A 16 -8.28 -25.74 18.14
CA MET A 16 -7.32 -26.61 17.49
C MET A 16 -6.55 -25.90 16.38
N LEU A 17 -5.22 -25.87 16.48
CA LEU A 17 -4.36 -25.72 15.31
C LEU A 17 -4.17 -27.14 14.75
N GLU A 18 -5.01 -27.52 13.79
CA GLU A 18 -4.68 -28.65 12.92
C GLU A 18 -3.52 -28.25 12.00
N SER A 19 -2.56 -29.15 11.96
CA SER A 19 -1.31 -29.09 11.22
C SER A 19 -1.53 -28.91 9.72
N THR A 20 -1.07 -27.79 9.16
CA THR A 20 -0.58 -27.78 7.78
C THR A 20 0.93 -27.58 7.84
N SER A 21 1.66 -28.58 7.37
CA SER A 21 3.11 -28.61 7.27
C SER A 21 3.64 -27.34 6.60
N ILE A 22 4.61 -26.69 7.24
CA ILE A 22 5.45 -25.67 6.60
C ILE A 22 6.28 -26.39 5.53
N GLY A 23 5.75 -26.45 4.32
CA GLY A 23 6.52 -26.82 3.15
C GLY A 23 7.60 -25.76 2.94
N VAL A 24 8.86 -26.18 3.01
CA VAL A 24 9.99 -25.34 2.59
C VAL A 24 9.73 -24.95 1.13
N VAL A 25 9.45 -23.66 0.89
CA VAL A 25 9.39 -23.11 -0.46
C VAL A 25 10.83 -22.98 -0.94
N THR A 26 11.36 -24.04 -1.54
CA THR A 26 12.56 -23.95 -2.38
C THR A 26 12.14 -23.23 -3.65
N ALA A 27 12.43 -21.93 -3.73
CA ALA A 27 12.33 -21.21 -4.99
C ALA A 27 13.33 -21.82 -5.97
N LYS A 28 12.85 -22.54 -6.99
CA LYS A 28 13.64 -22.79 -8.19
C LYS A 28 13.83 -21.43 -8.86
N ALA A 29 15.08 -20.97 -8.94
CA ALA A 29 15.44 -19.88 -9.83
C ALA A 29 15.22 -20.38 -11.27
N ASP A 30 14.03 -20.11 -11.82
CA ASP A 30 13.79 -20.33 -13.23
C ASP A 30 14.67 -19.35 -14.00
N SER A 31 15.42 -19.86 -14.98
CA SER A 31 16.37 -19.06 -15.73
C SER A 31 15.60 -18.05 -16.57
N ILE A 32 15.57 -16.80 -16.11
CA ILE A 32 14.96 -15.69 -16.85
C ILE A 32 15.84 -15.43 -18.08
N ASN A 33 15.36 -15.84 -19.25
CA ASN A 33 15.87 -15.34 -20.51
C ASN A 33 15.71 -13.83 -20.50
N ASN A 34 16.86 -13.14 -20.42
CA ASN A 34 16.95 -11.69 -20.35
C ASN A 34 16.62 -11.09 -21.72
N VAL A 35 15.33 -11.13 -22.09
CA VAL A 35 14.81 -10.26 -23.13
C VAL A 35 14.57 -8.94 -22.42
N ASN A 36 15.48 -7.98 -22.60
CA ASN A 36 15.22 -6.57 -22.30
C ASN A 36 14.12 -6.10 -23.25
N GLU A 37 12.89 -6.53 -23.01
CA GLU A 37 11.73 -5.77 -23.48
C GLU A 37 11.77 -4.48 -22.68
N GLU A 38 12.17 -3.41 -23.36
CA GLU A 38 12.06 -2.06 -22.86
C GLU A 38 10.59 -1.86 -22.49
N MET A 39 10.27 -1.99 -21.20
CA MET A 39 8.90 -1.94 -20.69
C MET A 39 8.37 -0.53 -20.95
N THR A 40 7.78 -0.35 -22.13
CA THR A 40 7.18 0.91 -22.53
C THR A 40 5.88 1.02 -21.77
N ILE A 41 5.88 1.77 -20.68
CA ILE A 41 4.65 2.04 -19.93
C ILE A 41 3.84 3.03 -20.78
N PRO A 42 2.63 2.66 -21.25
CA PRO A 42 1.81 3.57 -22.04
C PRO A 42 1.49 4.83 -21.22
N ASP A 43 1.44 5.98 -21.89
CA ASP A 43 1.02 7.24 -21.26
C ASP A 43 -0.42 7.10 -20.73
N LYS A 44 -0.58 7.11 -19.40
CA LYS A 44 -1.88 6.99 -18.73
C LYS A 44 -1.98 8.00 -17.60
N TYR A 45 -3.18 8.56 -17.45
CA TYR A 45 -3.59 9.33 -16.28
C TYR A 45 -4.64 8.54 -15.52
N ILE A 46 -4.33 8.14 -14.31
CA ILE A 46 -5.21 7.36 -13.45
C ILE A 46 -5.52 8.21 -12.24
N SER A 47 -6.72 8.80 -12.20
CA SER A 47 -7.24 9.46 -11.00
C SER A 47 -7.76 8.39 -10.03
N ILE A 48 -7.39 8.52 -8.77
CA ILE A 48 -7.75 7.61 -7.69
C ILE A 48 -8.51 8.42 -6.63
N SER A 49 -9.78 8.13 -6.46
CA SER A 49 -10.58 8.78 -5.42
C SER A 49 -10.24 8.22 -4.03
N ASN A 50 -10.42 9.03 -2.99
CA ASN A 50 -10.32 8.56 -1.61
C ASN A 50 -11.32 7.42 -1.35
N SER A 51 -12.50 7.43 -1.99
CA SER A 51 -13.46 6.33 -1.89
C SER A 51 -12.93 4.99 -2.43
N GLN A 52 -12.18 4.98 -3.54
CA GLN A 52 -11.56 3.77 -4.08
C GLN A 52 -10.51 3.21 -3.12
N ILE A 53 -9.69 4.08 -2.51
CA ILE A 53 -8.67 3.67 -1.52
C ILE A 53 -9.34 3.10 -0.27
N LEU A 54 -10.40 3.76 0.23
CA LEU A 54 -11.15 3.27 1.39
C LEU A 54 -11.83 1.92 1.12
N ASN A 55 -12.38 1.71 -0.07
CA ASN A 55 -12.97 0.43 -0.45
C ASN A 55 -11.91 -0.67 -0.57
N ALA A 56 -10.77 -0.38 -1.21
CA ALA A 56 -9.66 -1.31 -1.30
C ALA A 56 -9.09 -1.67 0.08
N LEU A 57 -8.98 -0.71 1.00
CA LEU A 57 -8.61 -0.97 2.40
C LEU A 57 -9.65 -1.85 3.10
N LYS A 58 -10.94 -1.55 2.94
CA LYS A 58 -12.02 -2.32 3.57
C LYS A 58 -12.01 -3.78 3.12
N GLU A 59 -11.78 -4.02 1.83
CA GLU A 59 -11.80 -5.35 1.22
C GLU A 59 -10.55 -6.16 1.55
N ASN A 60 -9.37 -5.53 1.50
CA ASN A 60 -8.11 -6.26 1.55
C ASN A 60 -7.36 -6.13 2.88
N ASN A 61 -7.67 -5.12 3.69
CA ASN A 61 -7.08 -4.92 5.01
C ASN A 61 -8.11 -4.31 5.98
N PRO A 62 -9.13 -5.09 6.40
CA PRO A 62 -10.21 -4.59 7.24
C PRO A 62 -9.72 -4.07 8.60
N GLU A 63 -8.61 -4.59 9.12
CA GLU A 63 -7.98 -4.10 10.35
C GLU A 63 -7.44 -2.67 10.19
N ALA A 64 -6.73 -2.39 9.09
CA ALA A 64 -6.28 -1.03 8.77
C ALA A 64 -7.47 -0.09 8.54
N TYR A 65 -8.52 -0.56 7.87
CA TYR A 65 -9.75 0.21 7.67
C TYR A 65 -10.48 0.52 8.99
N ALA A 66 -10.46 -0.40 9.97
CA ALA A 66 -11.08 -0.22 11.27
C ALA A 66 -10.37 0.82 12.15
N LYS A 67 -9.07 1.06 11.93
CA LYS A 67 -8.31 2.11 12.62
C LYS A 67 -8.72 3.53 12.22
N ILE A 68 -9.36 3.69 11.06
CA ILE A 68 -9.84 4.98 10.57
C ILE A 68 -11.22 5.25 11.17
N SER A 69 -11.34 6.35 11.94
CA SER A 69 -12.60 6.71 12.57
C SER A 69 -13.69 7.05 11.54
N VAL A 70 -14.96 6.94 11.94
CA VAL A 70 -16.09 7.31 11.06
C VAL A 70 -15.99 8.76 10.60
N SER A 71 -15.63 9.68 11.50
CA SER A 71 -15.47 11.10 11.18
C SER A 71 -14.36 11.35 10.16
N GLU A 72 -13.23 10.66 10.26
CA GLU A 72 -12.12 10.76 9.30
C GLU A 72 -12.48 10.19 7.94
N ARG A 73 -13.20 9.05 7.88
CA ARG A 73 -13.72 8.52 6.62
C ARG A 73 -14.66 9.51 5.94
N THR A 74 -15.56 10.14 6.69
CA THR A 74 -16.45 11.16 6.14
C THR A 74 -15.70 12.42 5.69
N ALA A 75 -14.61 12.80 6.38
CA ALA A 75 -13.77 13.92 5.97
C ALA A 75 -13.02 13.62 4.65
N LEU A 76 -12.46 12.41 4.51
CA LEU A 76 -11.81 11.93 3.30
C LEU A 76 -12.76 11.96 2.09
N LEU A 77 -13.96 11.43 2.26
CA LEU A 77 -14.98 11.42 1.20
C LEU A 77 -15.45 12.84 0.84
N ARG A 78 -15.51 13.76 1.80
CA ARG A 78 -15.83 15.18 1.53
C ARG A 78 -14.71 15.90 0.80
N GLN A 79 -13.44 15.56 1.03
CA GLN A 79 -12.32 16.16 0.31
C GLN A 79 -12.29 15.78 -1.17
N ASP A 80 -12.71 14.55 -1.51
CA ASP A 80 -12.94 14.16 -2.92
C ASP A 80 -13.95 15.10 -3.59
N MET A 81 -15.04 15.45 -2.91
CA MET A 81 -16.09 16.34 -3.45
C MET A 81 -15.61 17.77 -3.67
N LEU A 82 -14.61 18.23 -2.92
CA LEU A 82 -14.06 19.58 -3.03
C LEU A 82 -12.95 19.69 -4.09
N ARG A 83 -12.56 18.58 -4.75
CA ARG A 83 -11.41 18.48 -5.67
C ARG A 83 -10.11 19.09 -5.09
N GLN A 84 -9.98 19.15 -3.77
CA GLN A 84 -8.80 19.70 -3.11
C GLN A 84 -7.74 18.61 -3.03
N GLY A 85 -7.00 18.45 -4.13
CA GLY A 85 -5.91 17.48 -4.27
C GLY A 85 -6.43 16.10 -4.63
N GLU A 86 -6.46 15.79 -5.93
CA GLU A 86 -6.68 14.42 -6.40
C GLU A 86 -5.41 13.59 -6.15
N THR A 87 -5.60 12.35 -5.71
CA THR A 87 -4.54 11.33 -5.75
C THR A 87 -4.54 10.77 -7.17
N TYR A 88 -3.39 10.72 -7.83
CA TYR A 88 -3.33 10.22 -9.21
C TYR A 88 -1.98 9.64 -9.57
N ILE A 89 -1.98 8.82 -10.61
CA ILE A 89 -0.78 8.24 -11.20
C ILE A 89 -0.69 8.71 -12.65
N LYS A 90 0.46 9.27 -13.01
CA LYS A 90 0.84 9.58 -14.40
C LYS A 90 1.92 8.61 -14.83
N THR A 91 1.67 7.82 -15.86
CA THR A 91 2.72 7.01 -16.49
C THR A 91 3.18 7.70 -17.78
N ASN A 92 4.46 7.55 -18.11
CA ASN A 92 5.01 7.93 -19.41
C ASN A 92 6.13 6.97 -19.83
N SER A 93 6.68 7.16 -21.03
CA SER A 93 7.78 6.35 -21.56
C SER A 93 9.05 6.31 -20.69
N THR A 94 9.22 7.25 -19.75
CA THR A 94 10.40 7.36 -18.88
C THR A 94 10.18 6.86 -17.45
N GLY A 95 8.93 6.53 -17.09
CA GLY A 95 8.57 6.07 -15.76
C GLY A 95 7.17 6.49 -15.36
N PHE A 96 6.97 6.70 -14.07
CA PHE A 96 5.66 7.10 -13.56
C PHE A 96 5.76 8.02 -12.36
N THR A 97 4.79 8.91 -12.21
CA THR A 97 4.70 9.85 -11.11
C THR A 97 3.43 9.57 -10.33
N VAL A 98 3.57 9.31 -9.04
CA VAL A 98 2.48 9.10 -8.09
C VAL A 98 2.29 10.39 -7.31
N TYR A 99 1.06 10.88 -7.23
CA TYR A 99 0.68 12.04 -6.44
C TYR A 99 -0.31 11.59 -5.38
N LEU A 100 -0.03 11.91 -4.12
CA LEU A 100 -0.87 11.64 -2.97
C LEU A 100 -1.26 12.96 -2.34
N ASN A 101 -2.56 13.17 -2.15
CA ASN A 101 -3.02 14.33 -1.40
C ASN A 101 -2.70 14.19 0.11
N SER A 102 -2.81 15.29 0.83
CA SER A 102 -2.53 15.33 2.28
C SER A 102 -3.47 14.45 3.11
N ALA A 103 -4.68 14.21 2.61
CA ALA A 103 -5.67 13.38 3.26
C ALA A 103 -5.26 11.90 3.28
N ILE A 104 -4.76 11.40 2.15
CA ILE A 104 -4.25 10.04 2.02
C ILE A 104 -2.97 9.86 2.83
N VAL A 105 -2.08 10.84 2.86
CA VAL A 105 -0.89 10.81 3.74
C VAL A 105 -1.32 10.68 5.21
N LYS A 106 -2.29 11.48 5.66
CA LYS A 106 -2.83 11.38 7.03
C LYS A 106 -3.46 10.01 7.29
N THR A 107 -4.26 9.52 6.35
CA THR A 107 -4.91 8.21 6.43
C THR A 107 -3.89 7.09 6.56
N ALA A 108 -2.80 7.17 5.79
CA ALA A 108 -1.73 6.19 5.83
C ALA A 108 -0.99 6.14 7.17
N LYS A 109 -0.84 7.28 7.84
CA LYS A 109 -0.26 7.31 9.19
C LYS A 109 -1.17 6.70 10.26
N LEU A 110 -2.49 6.82 10.09
CA LEU A 110 -3.48 6.25 11.01
C LEU A 110 -3.72 4.75 10.76
N ALA A 111 -3.97 4.38 9.51
CA ALA A 111 -4.34 3.03 9.10
C ALA A 111 -3.12 2.09 8.98
N GLY A 112 -1.94 2.67 8.71
CA GLY A 112 -0.70 1.97 8.42
C GLY A 112 -0.22 2.25 7.00
N MET A 113 1.03 2.70 6.88
CA MET A 113 1.58 3.21 5.61
C MET A 113 1.61 2.12 4.54
N GLY A 114 1.99 0.89 4.92
CA GLY A 114 2.00 -0.25 4.01
C GLY A 114 0.60 -0.64 3.52
N ALA A 115 -0.42 -0.56 4.39
CA ALA A 115 -1.79 -0.90 4.01
C ALA A 115 -2.36 0.10 2.99
N VAL A 116 -2.12 1.40 3.19
CA VAL A 116 -2.59 2.43 2.26
C VAL A 116 -1.79 2.42 0.96
N ALA A 117 -0.46 2.22 1.02
CA ALA A 117 0.37 2.07 -0.17
C ALA A 117 -0.10 0.87 -1.03
N TRP A 118 -0.40 -0.25 -0.38
CA TRP A 118 -0.97 -1.42 -1.05
C TRP A 118 -2.35 -1.13 -1.65
N ALA A 119 -3.22 -0.40 -0.93
CA ALA A 119 -4.54 -0.04 -1.45
C ALA A 119 -4.45 0.83 -2.71
N ILE A 120 -3.54 1.82 -2.73
CA ILE A 120 -3.26 2.65 -3.91
C ILE A 120 -2.76 1.78 -5.07
N ALA A 121 -1.83 0.87 -4.79
CA ALA A 121 -1.29 -0.05 -5.78
C ALA A 121 -2.39 -0.98 -6.35
N SER A 122 -3.26 -1.53 -5.51
CA SER A 122 -4.38 -2.35 -5.93
C SER A 122 -5.34 -1.59 -6.86
N VAL A 123 -5.68 -0.34 -6.52
CA VAL A 123 -6.53 0.49 -7.39
C VAL A 123 -5.81 0.77 -8.72
N ALA A 124 -4.51 1.06 -8.69
CA ALA A 124 -3.72 1.26 -9.90
C ALA A 124 -3.71 0.03 -10.82
N ALA A 125 -3.56 -1.19 -10.26
CA ALA A 125 -3.64 -2.43 -11.01
C ALA A 125 -5.00 -2.62 -11.67
N THR A 126 -6.10 -2.34 -10.95
CA THR A 126 -7.46 -2.40 -11.54
C THR A 126 -7.68 -1.37 -12.64
N ALA A 127 -6.94 -0.25 -12.63
CA ALA A 127 -6.94 0.76 -13.68
C ALA A 127 -5.99 0.40 -14.86
N GLY A 128 -5.41 -0.80 -14.85
CA GLY A 128 -4.61 -1.34 -15.95
C GLY A 128 -3.14 -0.94 -15.92
N LEU A 129 -2.57 -0.64 -14.75
CA LEU A 129 -1.11 -0.67 -14.55
C LEU A 129 -0.62 -2.11 -14.49
N THR A 130 0.56 -2.36 -15.06
CA THR A 130 1.19 -3.67 -14.99
C THR A 130 1.70 -3.97 -13.57
N ALA A 131 1.99 -5.24 -13.29
CA ALA A 131 2.38 -5.70 -11.95
C ALA A 131 3.69 -5.02 -11.45
N GLY A 132 4.65 -4.78 -12.33
CA GLY A 132 5.94 -4.14 -11.99
C GLY A 132 5.78 -2.73 -11.40
N PRO A 133 5.21 -1.77 -12.16
CA PRO A 133 4.90 -0.43 -11.65
C PRO A 133 4.06 -0.46 -10.38
N THR A 134 3.08 -1.35 -10.29
CA THR A 134 2.23 -1.48 -9.10
C THR A 134 3.03 -1.85 -7.84
N ALA A 135 3.95 -2.81 -7.94
CA ALA A 135 4.81 -3.21 -6.81
C ALA A 135 5.76 -2.08 -6.37
N ALA A 136 6.30 -1.34 -7.34
CA ALA A 136 7.16 -0.19 -7.09
C ALA A 136 6.41 0.97 -6.41
N ILE A 137 5.16 1.25 -6.82
CA ILE A 137 4.29 2.21 -6.15
C ILE A 137 4.13 1.84 -4.67
N SER A 138 3.75 0.60 -4.36
CA SER A 138 3.55 0.15 -2.98
C SER A 138 4.79 0.38 -2.11
N THR A 139 5.97 0.01 -2.63
CA THR A 139 7.24 0.12 -1.91
C THR A 139 7.64 1.58 -1.67
N VAL A 140 7.64 2.40 -2.72
CA VAL A 140 8.09 3.80 -2.65
C VAL A 140 7.10 4.65 -1.87
N VAL A 141 5.81 4.49 -2.12
CA VAL A 141 4.77 5.21 -1.37
C VAL A 141 4.82 4.85 0.12
N GLY A 142 4.96 3.56 0.45
CA GLY A 142 5.08 3.11 1.84
C GLY A 142 6.28 3.72 2.56
N GLY A 143 7.43 3.81 1.89
CA GLY A 143 8.64 4.41 2.46
C GLY A 143 8.61 5.94 2.56
N LEU A 144 7.99 6.62 1.59
CA LEU A 144 7.94 8.08 1.56
C LEU A 144 6.93 8.68 2.55
N ILE A 145 5.76 8.04 2.73
CA ILE A 145 4.71 8.56 3.62
C ILE A 145 5.23 8.79 5.05
N GLY A 146 6.16 7.95 5.53
CA GLY A 146 6.74 8.10 6.87
C GLY A 146 7.55 9.39 7.06
N GLN A 147 8.00 10.01 5.98
CA GLN A 147 8.84 11.21 5.98
C GLN A 147 8.04 12.49 5.72
N VAL A 148 6.77 12.37 5.33
CA VAL A 148 5.92 13.51 4.95
C VAL A 148 5.24 14.08 6.20
N PRO A 149 5.32 15.39 6.49
CA PRO A 149 4.60 16.00 7.61
C PRO A 149 3.07 15.83 7.49
N ASP A 150 2.39 15.79 8.64
CA ASP A 150 0.92 15.74 8.66
C ASP A 150 0.34 16.97 7.95
N GLY A 151 -0.63 16.75 7.06
CA GLY A 151 -1.30 17.84 6.33
C GLY A 151 -0.60 18.27 5.03
N ARG A 152 0.51 17.64 4.64
CA ARG A 152 1.16 17.84 3.34
C ARG A 152 0.88 16.69 2.39
N GLY A 153 0.68 16.99 1.11
CA GLY A 153 0.69 15.97 0.07
C GLY A 153 2.12 15.60 -0.31
N VAL A 154 2.27 14.56 -1.12
CA VAL A 154 3.57 14.14 -1.64
C VAL A 154 3.43 13.69 -3.08
N TRP A 155 4.45 13.94 -3.86
CA TRP A 155 4.61 13.36 -5.19
C TRP A 155 5.93 12.62 -5.28
N ALA A 156 5.96 11.51 -6.02
CA ALA A 156 7.15 10.70 -6.25
C ALA A 156 7.24 10.34 -7.72
N LYS A 157 8.39 10.60 -8.33
CA LYS A 157 8.73 10.15 -9.69
C LYS A 157 9.60 8.90 -9.61
N LEU A 158 9.18 7.86 -10.29
CA LEU A 158 9.86 6.58 -10.41
C LEU A 158 10.29 6.34 -11.85
N SER A 159 11.38 5.60 -12.04
CA SER A 159 11.78 5.10 -13.37
C SER A 159 10.87 3.95 -13.82
N ASN A 160 11.01 3.52 -15.08
CA ASN A 160 10.32 2.33 -15.59
C ASN A 160 10.62 1.07 -14.77
N GLU A 161 11.81 0.99 -14.18
CA GLU A 161 12.23 -0.12 -13.31
C GLU A 161 11.65 -0.02 -11.89
N GLY A 162 10.92 1.05 -11.57
CA GLY A 162 10.34 1.27 -10.25
C GLY A 162 11.29 1.88 -9.22
N SER A 163 12.47 2.32 -9.65
CA SER A 163 13.42 3.03 -8.78
C SER A 163 12.97 4.47 -8.55
N LEU A 164 13.02 4.94 -7.30
CA LEU A 164 12.73 6.34 -6.97
C LEU A 164 13.77 7.27 -7.63
N VAL A 165 13.31 8.15 -8.51
CA VAL A 165 14.15 9.15 -9.19
C VAL A 165 14.22 10.43 -8.35
N THR A 166 13.05 10.93 -7.93
CA THR A 166 12.93 12.14 -7.12
C THR A 166 11.54 12.21 -6.48
N TRP A 167 11.40 13.00 -5.42
CA TRP A 167 10.12 13.23 -4.75
C TRP A 167 10.07 14.64 -4.16
N GLY A 168 8.87 15.10 -3.81
CA GLY A 168 8.68 16.38 -3.17
C GLY A 168 7.33 16.51 -2.47
N LEU A 169 7.20 17.56 -1.67
CA LEU A 169 5.96 17.88 -0.98
C LEU A 169 5.02 18.67 -1.89
N GLN A 170 3.72 18.50 -1.64
CA GLN A 170 2.64 19.30 -2.21
C GLN A 170 2.04 20.21 -1.14
#